data_AF-A0A7V9BCI6-F1
#
_entry.id   AF-A0A7V9BCI6-F1
#
_cell.length_a   1.000
_cell.length_b   1.000
_cell.length_c   1.000
_cell.angle_alpha   90.00
_cell.angle_beta   90.00
_cell.angle_gamma   90.00
#
_symmetry.space_group_name_H-M   'P 1'
#
loop_
_entity.id
_entity.type
_entity.pdbx_description
1 polymer ?
#
loop_
_entity_poly.entity_id
_entity_poly.type
_entity_poly.pdbx_seq_one_letter_code
_entity_poly.pdbx_strand_id
1 'polypeptide(L)'
;MSWAALGAWLATTIGGATLAVQWIRHGGPGQDGGIRSTRLLGHASLAVLGLALWIAYLASDRELLAWIAVVLLAVVAAIGFSMLAMWLRGRSGSDHTRLPAEASFPLPLVLGHGALGVTTLLLSTLAASGVG
;
A
#
# COMPACT_ATOMS: atom_id res chain seq x y z
N MET A 1 2.22 20.90 4.59
CA MET A 1 1.73 19.50 4.42
C MET A 1 2.75 18.46 3.89
N SER A 2 3.78 18.82 3.11
CA SER A 2 4.64 17.87 2.38
C SER A 2 5.47 16.89 3.25
N TRP A 3 6.04 17.35 4.36
CA TRP A 3 6.75 16.49 5.33
C TRP A 3 5.82 15.55 6.10
N ALA A 4 4.59 15.99 6.40
CA ALA A 4 3.58 15.12 7.00
C ALA A 4 3.18 13.99 6.04
N ALA A 5 3.04 14.30 4.75
CA ALA A 5 2.81 13.29 3.71
C ALA A 5 3.95 12.26 3.68
N LEU A 6 5.21 12.71 3.74
CA LEU A 6 6.38 11.81 3.80
C LEU A 6 6.33 10.90 5.04
N GLY A 7 6.07 11.47 6.22
CA GLY A 7 5.97 10.70 7.46
C GLY A 7 4.87 9.64 7.40
N ALA A 8 3.68 10.01 6.92
CA ALA A 8 2.58 9.07 6.70
C ALA A 8 2.94 7.99 5.67
N TRP A 9 3.61 8.37 4.57
CA TRP A 9 4.03 7.42 3.53
C TRP A 9 5.04 6.41 4.07
N LEU A 10 6.01 6.85 4.87
CA LEU A 10 6.96 5.95 5.52
C LEU A 10 6.24 4.98 6.46
N ALA A 11 5.31 5.48 7.29
CA ALA A 11 4.53 4.66 8.20
C ALA A 11 3.68 3.60 7.46
N THR A 12 2.97 3.99 6.40
CA THR A 12 2.19 3.02 5.61
C THR A 12 3.09 2.03 4.87
N THR A 13 4.27 2.45 4.41
CA THR A 13 5.24 1.56 3.76
C THR A 13 5.75 0.49 4.72
N ILE A 14 6.02 0.85 5.98
CA ILE A 14 6.39 -0.12 7.03
C ILE A 14 5.23 -1.08 7.30
N GLY A 15 4.00 -0.57 7.40
CA GLY A 15 2.80 -1.41 7.54
C GLY A 15 2.63 -2.40 6.37
N GLY A 16 2.81 -1.94 5.14
CA GLY A 16 2.74 -2.78 3.94
C GLY A 16 3.88 -3.81 3.88
N ALA A 17 5.11 -3.42 4.24
CA ALA A 17 6.26 -4.31 4.28
C ALA A 17 6.07 -5.43 5.32
N THR A 18 5.52 -5.13 6.50
CA THR A 18 5.24 -6.14 7.51
C THR A 18 4.17 -7.14 7.05
N LEU A 19 3.13 -6.70 6.34
CA LEU A 19 2.15 -7.58 5.68
C LEU A 19 2.81 -8.44 4.60
N ALA A 20 3.69 -7.87 3.77
CA ALA A 20 4.42 -8.61 2.74
C ALA A 20 5.35 -9.68 3.35
N VAL A 21 6.05 -9.39 4.44
CA VAL A 21 6.86 -10.38 5.17
C VAL A 21 5.99 -11.50 5.71
N GLN A 22 4.83 -11.19 6.30
CA GLN A 22 3.91 -12.24 6.77
C GLN A 22 3.42 -13.10 5.61
N TRP A 23 3.03 -12.49 4.49
CA TRP A 23 2.59 -13.21 3.31
C TRP A 23 3.66 -14.17 2.78
N ILE A 24 4.93 -13.73 2.71
CA ILE A 24 6.07 -14.58 2.33
C ILE A 24 6.24 -15.75 3.31
N ARG A 25 6.20 -15.49 4.62
CA ARG A 25 6.37 -16.51 5.67
C ARG A 25 5.29 -17.60 5.64
N HIS A 26 4.11 -17.31 5.10
CA HIS A 26 3.00 -18.26 4.99
C HIS A 26 2.86 -18.85 3.58
N GLY A 27 3.94 -18.83 2.77
CA GLY A 27 3.99 -19.51 1.48
C GLY A 27 3.38 -18.74 0.31
N GLY A 28 3.05 -17.46 0.52
CA GLY A 28 2.40 -16.59 -0.47
C GLY A 28 2.96 -16.69 -1.90
N PRO A 29 4.28 -16.62 -2.14
CA PRO A 29 4.83 -16.70 -3.50
C PRO A 29 4.46 -17.97 -4.27
N GLY A 30 4.22 -19.08 -3.56
CA GLY A 30 3.89 -20.39 -4.13
C GLY A 30 2.44 -20.81 -3.91
N GLN A 31 1.54 -19.91 -3.52
CA GLN A 31 0.13 -20.24 -3.31
C GLN A 31 -0.66 -20.31 -4.63
N ASP A 32 -1.49 -21.34 -4.78
CA ASP A 32 -2.35 -21.53 -5.97
C ASP A 32 -3.67 -20.72 -5.91
N GLY A 33 -3.98 -20.12 -4.76
CA GLY A 33 -5.21 -19.36 -4.53
C GLY A 33 -4.98 -18.16 -3.61
N GLY A 34 -5.90 -17.19 -3.64
CA GLY A 34 -5.76 -15.95 -2.87
C GLY A 34 -5.13 -14.79 -3.67
N ILE A 35 -4.47 -13.87 -2.97
CA ILE A 35 -3.80 -12.72 -3.58
C ILE A 35 -2.59 -13.20 -4.40
N ARG A 36 -2.61 -12.94 -5.70
CA ARG A 36 -1.52 -13.31 -6.62
C ARG A 36 -0.23 -12.56 -6.30
N SER A 37 0.91 -13.24 -6.41
CA SER A 37 2.26 -12.69 -6.24
C SER A 37 2.50 -11.43 -7.08
N THR A 38 2.09 -11.44 -8.35
CA THR A 38 2.24 -10.29 -9.26
C THR A 38 1.49 -9.06 -8.78
N ARG A 39 0.31 -9.25 -8.16
CA ARG A 39 -0.50 -8.15 -7.63
C ARG A 39 0.11 -7.58 -6.35
N LEU A 40 0.49 -8.43 -5.39
CA LEU A 40 1.04 -7.98 -4.11
C LEU A 40 2.43 -7.35 -4.29
N LEU A 41 3.32 -8.00 -5.04
CA LEU A 41 4.65 -7.45 -5.32
C LEU A 41 4.57 -6.21 -6.20
N GLY A 42 3.69 -6.21 -7.21
CA GLY A 42 3.44 -5.03 -8.05
C GLY A 42 2.97 -3.83 -7.22
N HIS A 43 2.02 -4.04 -6.30
CA HIS A 43 1.59 -2.99 -5.36
C HIS A 43 2.75 -2.47 -4.51
N ALA A 44 3.53 -3.36 -3.90
CA ALA A 44 4.66 -2.99 -3.05
C ALA A 44 5.75 -2.21 -3.84
N SER A 45 6.10 -2.67 -5.04
CA SER A 45 7.08 -2.00 -5.89
C SER A 45 6.60 -0.61 -6.35
N LEU A 46 5.33 -0.48 -6.74
CA LEU A 46 4.76 0.82 -7.11
C LEU A 46 4.71 1.78 -5.91
N ALA A 47 4.42 1.28 -4.71
CA ALA A 47 4.42 2.09 -3.49
C ALA A 47 5.83 2.65 -3.17
N VAL A 48 6.87 1.81 -3.31
CA VAL A 48 8.26 2.23 -3.12
C VAL A 48 8.70 3.22 -4.20
N LEU A 49 8.32 2.99 -5.46
CA LEU A 49 8.61 3.91 -6.55
C LEU A 49 7.97 5.29 -6.32
N GLY A 50 6.69 5.32 -5.90
CA GLY A 50 6.01 6.57 -5.55
C GLY A 50 6.69 7.30 -4.40
N LEU A 51 7.10 6.59 -3.36
CA LEU A 51 7.84 7.18 -2.24
C LEU A 51 9.17 7.78 -2.71
N ALA A 52 9.91 7.09 -3.59
CA ALA A 52 11.15 7.61 -4.17
C ALA A 52 10.91 8.88 -5.00
N LEU A 53 9.83 8.93 -5.78
CA LEU A 53 9.44 10.13 -6.54
C LEU A 53 9.06 11.29 -5.61
N TRP A 54 8.37 11.01 -4.49
CA TRP A 54 8.04 12.03 -3.49
C TRP A 54 9.29 12.60 -2.82
N ILE A 55 10.27 11.76 -2.48
CA ILE A 55 11.56 12.19 -1.94
C ILE A 55 12.32 13.03 -2.98
N ALA A 56 12.30 12.63 -4.25
CA ALA A 56 12.91 13.40 -5.33
C ALA A 56 12.21 14.75 -5.54
N TYR A 57 10.89 14.82 -5.38
CA TYR A 57 10.15 16.09 -5.32
C TYR A 57 10.68 16.97 -4.20
N LEU A 58 10.78 16.48 -2.96
CA LEU A 58 11.28 17.28 -1.84
C LEU A 58 12.72 17.77 -2.04
N ALA A 59 13.55 17.00 -2.75
CA ALA A 59 14.94 17.35 -3.02
C ALA A 59 15.12 18.35 -4.17
N SER A 60 14.20 18.36 -5.15
CA SER A 60 14.34 19.16 -6.38
C SER A 60 13.32 20.28 -6.52
N ASP A 61 12.30 20.30 -5.65
CA ASP A 61 11.17 21.22 -5.64
C ASP A 61 10.39 21.26 -6.98
N ARG A 62 10.42 20.16 -7.74
CA ARG A 62 9.71 20.06 -9.02
C ARG A 62 8.28 19.60 -8.82
N GLU A 63 7.32 20.50 -9.04
CA GLU A 63 5.88 20.22 -8.92
C GLU A 63 5.43 19.01 -9.77
N LEU A 64 6.00 18.84 -10.96
CA LEU A 64 5.73 17.69 -11.83
C LEU A 64 5.97 16.34 -11.11
N LEU A 65 7.02 16.23 -10.30
CA LEU A 65 7.31 14.99 -9.56
C LEU A 65 6.27 14.72 -8.47
N ALA A 66 5.76 15.77 -7.81
CA ALA A 66 4.71 15.64 -6.82
C ALA A 66 3.42 15.07 -7.45
N TRP A 67 2.98 15.62 -8.58
CA TRP A 67 1.79 15.14 -9.27
C TRP A 67 1.95 13.73 -9.83
N ILE A 68 3.13 13.39 -10.39
CA ILE A 68 3.40 12.00 -10.82
C ILE A 68 3.31 11.04 -9.61
N ALA A 69 3.91 11.41 -8.47
CA ALA A 69 3.84 10.61 -7.26
C ALA A 69 2.40 10.46 -6.73
N VAL A 70 1.58 11.52 -6.77
CA VAL A 70 0.16 11.48 -6.39
C VAL A 70 -0.64 10.53 -7.28
N VAL A 71 -0.50 10.64 -8.61
CA VAL A 71 -1.20 9.75 -9.56
C VAL A 71 -0.77 8.31 -9.35
N LEU A 72 0.53 8.06 -9.18
CA LEU A 72 1.06 6.73 -8.91
C LEU A 72 0.51 6.17 -7.57
N LEU A 73 0.44 6.99 -6.53
CA LEU A 73 -0.10 6.62 -5.24
C LEU A 73 -1.61 6.30 -5.32
N ALA A 74 -2.38 7.01 -6.15
CA ALA A 74 -3.78 6.68 -6.40
C ALA A 74 -3.94 5.29 -7.06
N VAL A 75 -3.06 4.93 -8.01
CA VAL A 75 -3.02 3.58 -8.60
C VAL A 75 -2.66 2.53 -7.54
N VAL A 76 -1.64 2.80 -6.71
CA VAL A 76 -1.25 1.94 -5.57
C VAL A 76 -2.44 1.73 -4.63
N ALA A 77 -3.17 2.78 -4.28
CA ALA A 77 -4.35 2.72 -3.42
C ALA A 77 -5.46 1.87 -4.03
N ALA A 78 -5.77 2.05 -5.32
CA ALA A 78 -6.77 1.23 -6.02
C ALA A 78 -6.42 -0.26 -6.00
N ILE A 79 -5.15 -0.61 -6.24
CA ILE A 79 -4.67 -2.00 -6.12
C ILE A 79 -4.79 -2.48 -4.68
N GLY A 80 -4.41 -1.67 -3.69
CA GLY A 80 -4.53 -1.96 -2.26
C GLY A 80 -5.97 -2.25 -1.83
N PHE A 81 -6.93 -1.43 -2.25
CA PHE A 81 -8.35 -1.64 -1.97
C PHE A 81 -8.88 -2.92 -2.63
N SER A 82 -8.41 -3.26 -3.83
CA SER A 82 -8.76 -4.55 -4.45
C SER A 82 -8.30 -5.73 -3.59
N MET A 83 -7.09 -5.66 -3.01
CA MET A 83 -6.54 -6.65 -2.08
C MET A 83 -7.33 -6.72 -0.78
N LEU A 84 -7.71 -5.58 -0.21
CA LEU A 84 -8.60 -5.53 0.96
C LEU A 84 -9.94 -6.22 0.68
N ALA A 85 -10.56 -5.96 -0.48
CA ALA A 85 -11.81 -6.59 -0.87
C ALA A 85 -11.68 -8.11 -1.08
N MET A 86 -10.55 -8.59 -1.62
CA MET A 86 -10.26 -10.04 -1.70
C MET A 86 -10.10 -10.65 -0.30
N TRP A 87 -9.35 -9.98 0.57
CA TRP A 87 -9.09 -10.43 1.93
C TRP A 87 -10.37 -10.52 2.77
N LEU A 88 -11.24 -9.50 2.71
CA LEU A 88 -12.53 -9.49 3.41
C LEU A 88 -13.43 -10.63 2.93
N ARG A 89 -13.52 -10.86 1.61
CA ARG A 89 -14.28 -12.01 1.05
C ARG A 89 -13.75 -13.35 1.54
N GLY A 90 -12.43 -13.50 1.63
CA GLY A 90 -11.79 -14.71 2.16
C GLY A 90 -12.12 -14.98 3.63
N ARG A 91 -12.28 -13.94 4.46
CA ARG A 91 -12.65 -14.09 5.88
C ARG A 91 -14.10 -14.49 6.11
N SER A 92 -15.00 -14.20 5.17
CA SER A 92 -16.43 -14.56 5.28
C SER A 92 -16.74 -15.96 4.75
N GLY A 93 -15.79 -16.62 4.08
CA GLY A 93 -15.97 -17.98 3.53
C GLY A 93 -15.72 -19.08 4.57
N SER A 94 -16.47 -20.19 4.47
CA SER A 94 -16.44 -21.34 5.39
C SER A 94 -15.52 -22.49 4.96
N ASP A 95 -14.81 -22.37 3.83
CA ASP A 95 -13.92 -23.42 3.34
C ASP A 95 -12.52 -23.26 3.96
N HIS A 96 -12.12 -24.23 4.79
CA HIS A 96 -10.92 -24.18 5.63
C HIS A 96 -9.87 -25.22 5.22
N THR A 97 -10.04 -25.87 4.07
CA THR A 97 -9.19 -26.99 3.63
C THR A 97 -7.76 -26.56 3.24
N ARG A 98 -7.57 -25.31 2.76
CA ARG A 98 -6.29 -24.58 2.70
C ARG A 98 -6.53 -23.08 2.81
N LEU A 99 -6.04 -22.46 3.88
CA LEU A 99 -6.11 -21.01 4.04
C LEU A 99 -5.01 -20.35 3.18
N PRO A 100 -5.33 -19.29 2.42
CA PRO A 100 -4.33 -18.53 1.69
C PRO A 100 -3.43 -17.75 2.67
N ALA A 101 -2.24 -17.35 2.24
CA ALA A 101 -1.25 -16.67 3.08
C ALA A 101 -1.79 -15.38 3.70
N GLU A 102 -2.62 -14.61 2.98
CA GLU A 102 -3.25 -13.39 3.51
C GLU A 102 -4.25 -13.63 4.65
N ALA A 103 -4.70 -14.88 4.88
CA ALA A 103 -5.54 -15.21 6.03
C ALA A 103 -4.79 -15.00 7.36
N SER A 104 -3.46 -15.03 7.35
CA SER A 104 -2.63 -14.76 8.52
C SER A 104 -2.56 -13.27 8.90
N PHE A 105 -3.09 -12.36 8.07
CA PHE A 105 -2.93 -10.94 8.29
C PHE A 105 -3.69 -10.45 9.55
N PRO A 106 -3.01 -9.77 10.49
CA PRO A 106 -3.66 -9.20 11.65
C PRO A 106 -4.53 -8.02 11.23
N LEU A 107 -5.80 -8.05 11.63
CA LEU A 107 -6.80 -7.02 11.30
C LEU A 107 -6.31 -5.59 11.60
N PRO A 108 -5.71 -5.28 12.77
CA PRO A 108 -5.25 -3.91 13.05
C PRO A 108 -4.21 -3.41 12.05
N LEU A 109 -3.34 -4.31 11.57
CA LEU A 109 -2.28 -3.94 10.63
C LEU A 109 -2.83 -3.67 9.23
N VAL A 110 -3.77 -4.49 8.76
CA VAL A 110 -4.45 -4.30 7.47
C VAL A 110 -5.20 -2.97 7.45
N LEU A 111 -6.03 -2.73 8.47
CA LEU A 111 -6.82 -1.49 8.56
C LEU A 111 -5.91 -0.27 8.77
N GLY A 112 -4.89 -0.39 9.62
CA GLY A 112 -3.93 0.68 9.89
C GLY A 112 -3.13 1.06 8.64
N HIS A 113 -2.63 0.08 7.89
CA HIS A 113 -1.96 0.31 6.61
C HIS A 113 -2.89 1.01 5.60
N GLY A 114 -4.13 0.52 5.44
CA GLY A 114 -5.12 1.12 4.55
C GLY A 114 -5.46 2.57 4.92
N ALA A 115 -5.73 2.84 6.20
CA ALA A 115 -6.04 4.17 6.71
C ALA A 115 -4.85 5.15 6.54
N LEU A 116 -3.63 4.68 6.81
CA LEU A 116 -2.42 5.47 6.56
C LEU A 116 -2.23 5.72 5.06
N GLY A 117 -2.52 4.74 4.19
CA GLY A 117 -2.47 4.93 2.74
C GLY A 117 -3.42 6.02 2.23
N VAL A 118 -4.67 6.04 2.73
CA VAL A 118 -5.64 7.12 2.42
C VAL A 118 -5.13 8.46 2.94
N THR A 119 -4.62 8.49 4.17
CA THR A 119 -4.04 9.69 4.77
C THR A 119 -2.87 10.23 3.95
N THR A 120 -1.96 9.36 3.50
CA THR A 120 -0.85 9.73 2.63
C THR A 120 -1.36 10.35 1.33
N LEU A 121 -2.36 9.74 0.68
CA LEU A 121 -2.91 10.26 -0.56
C LEU A 121 -3.51 11.66 -0.39
N LEU A 122 -4.26 11.88 0.69
CA LEU A 122 -4.83 13.19 1.00
C LEU A 122 -3.74 14.23 1.27
N LEU A 123 -2.77 13.92 2.13
CA LEU A 123 -1.68 14.84 2.47
C LEU A 123 -0.81 15.16 1.26
N SER A 124 -0.52 14.17 0.42
CA SER A 124 0.24 14.36 -0.82
C SER A 124 -0.50 15.21 -1.83
N THR A 125 -1.82 15.03 -1.97
CA THR A 125 -2.64 15.85 -2.88
C THR A 125 -2.71 17.30 -2.39
N LEU A 126 -2.94 17.52 -1.09
CA LEU A 126 -2.93 18.85 -0.49
C LEU A 126 -1.58 19.54 -0.71
N ALA A 127 -0.48 18.85 -0.40
CA ALA A 127 0.86 19.36 -0.62
C ALA A 127 1.15 19.69 -2.10
N ALA A 128 0.77 18.81 -3.04
CA ALA A 128 0.96 19.04 -4.48
C ALA A 128 0.12 20.21 -5.01
N SER A 129 -1.06 20.46 -4.43
CA SER A 129 -1.93 21.59 -4.78
C SER A 129 -1.49 22.93 -4.16
N GLY A 130 -0.37 22.97 -3.43
CA GLY A 130 0.09 24.17 -2.73
C GLY A 130 -0.69 24.48 -1.45
N VAL A 131 -1.57 23.57 -1.00
CA VAL A 131 -2.27 23.69 0.29
C VAL A 131 -1.34 23.16 1.37
N GLY A 132 -0.73 24.10 2.10
CA GLY A 132 0.52 23.87 2.83
C GLY A 132 0.51 24.31 4.27
#